data_AF-A0A2S7KXP7-F1
#
_entry.id   AF-A0A2S7KXP7-F1
#
_cell.length_a   1.000
_cell.length_b   1.000
_cell.length_c   1.000
_cell.angle_alpha   90.00
_cell.angle_beta   90.00
_cell.angle_gamma   90.00
#
_symmetry.space_group_name_H-M   'P 1'
#
loop_
_entity.id
_entity.type
_entity.pdbx_description
1 polymer ?
#
loop_
_entity_poly.entity_id
_entity_poly.type
_entity_poly.pdbx_seq_one_letter_code
_entity_poly.pdbx_strand_id
1 'polypeptide(L)' 'MSKLENNLFFRANLQFIISIIAIYKIIRYGNSQLKILTSSKDDVEIIISKNRATDFKQWLK' A
#
# COMPACT_ATOMS: atom_id res chain seq x y z
N MET A 1 -3.39 27.62 -6.54
CA MET A 1 -2.80 26.61 -5.64
C MET A 1 -3.93 25.72 -5.13
N SER A 2 -4.11 24.53 -5.71
CA SER A 2 -4.87 23.42 -5.09
C SER A 2 -4.34 22.11 -5.66
N LYS A 3 -3.10 21.76 -5.30
CA LYS A 3 -2.50 20.45 -5.59
C LYS A 3 -2.86 19.53 -4.43
N LEU A 4 -4.15 19.29 -4.22
CA LEU A 4 -4.66 18.52 -3.09
C LEU A 4 -5.37 17.27 -3.64
N GLU A 5 -5.07 16.13 -3.02
CA GLU A 5 -5.83 14.86 -3.08
C GLU A 5 -5.56 13.83 -4.20
N ASN A 6 -4.76 14.08 -5.25
CA ASN A 6 -4.72 13.12 -6.38
C ASN A 6 -3.92 11.82 -6.18
N ASN A 7 -3.32 11.56 -5.02
CA ASN A 7 -2.51 10.34 -4.83
C ASN A 7 -2.66 9.69 -3.43
N LEU A 8 -3.83 9.84 -2.81
CA LEU A 8 -4.07 9.28 -1.48
C LEU A 8 -4.31 7.77 -1.46
N PHE A 9 -4.67 7.18 -2.60
CA PHE A 9 -5.06 5.77 -2.68
C PHE A 9 -4.22 4.98 -3.68
N PHE A 10 -3.82 3.78 -3.28
CA PHE A 10 -3.15 2.81 -4.14
C PHE A 10 -3.94 1.52 -4.21
N ARG A 11 -4.19 1.04 -5.43
CA ARG A 11 -4.85 -0.26 -5.63
C ARG A 11 -3.83 -1.40 -5.48
N ALA A 12 -3.78 -2.01 -4.30
CA ALA A 12 -2.85 -3.11 -4.00
C ALA A 12 -3.09 -4.34 -4.88
N ASN A 13 -4.35 -4.75 -5.00
CA ASN A 13 -4.80 -5.87 -5.83
C ASN A 13 -6.30 -5.70 -6.17
N LEU A 14 -6.95 -6.76 -6.67
CA LEU A 14 -8.37 -6.69 -7.05
C LEU A 14 -9.30 -6.43 -5.85
N GLN A 15 -8.91 -6.87 -4.65
CA GLN A 15 -9.72 -6.81 -3.43
C GLN A 15 -9.41 -5.58 -2.58
N PHE A 16 -8.19 -5.05 -2.64
CA PHE A 16 -7.73 -4.01 -1.72
C PHE A 16 -7.29 -2.72 -2.41
N ILE A 17 -7.79 -1.60 -1.86
CA ILE A 17 -7.30 -0.24 -2.08
C ILE A 17 -6.78 0.27 -0.74
N ILE A 18 -5.55 0.79 -0.73
CA ILE A 18 -4.86 1.27 0.45
C ILE A 18 -4.86 2.78 0.44
N SER A 19 -5.24 3.41 1.56
CA SER A 19 -4.97 4.84 1.78
C SER A 19 -3.56 5.04 2.33
N ILE A 20 -2.81 6.01 1.82
CA ILE A 20 -1.46 6.33 2.33
C ILE A 20 -1.47 6.70 3.81
N ILE A 21 -2.56 7.30 4.29
CA ILE A 21 -2.74 7.73 5.68
C ILE A 21 -2.98 6.52 6.61
N ALA A 22 -3.52 5.43 6.09
CA ALA A 22 -3.79 4.22 6.86
C ALA A 22 -2.56 3.31 7.03
N ILE A 23 -1.46 3.58 6.31
CA ILE A 23 -0.23 2.77 6.37
C ILE A 23 0.47 3.00 7.70
N TYR A 24 0.48 1.98 8.55
CA TYR A 24 1.23 1.98 9.80
C TYR A 24 2.68 1.52 9.57
N LYS A 25 2.84 0.41 8.83
CA LYS A 25 4.16 -0.17 8.59
C LYS A 25 4.19 -0.97 7.29
N ILE A 26 5.31 -0.87 6.58
CA ILE A 26 5.58 -1.66 5.37
C ILE A 26 6.70 -2.65 5.71
N ILE A 27 6.47 -3.93 5.50
CA ILE A 27 7.49 -4.97 5.73
C ILE A 27 7.72 -5.79 4.47
N ARG A 28 8.94 -6.29 4.30
CA ARG A 28 9.21 -7.25 3.23
C ARG A 28 8.48 -8.55 3.54
N TYR A 29 7.79 -9.05 2.53
CA TYR A 29 7.17 -10.35 2.52
C TYR A 29 7.89 -11.18 1.44
N GLY A 30 7.84 -12.52 1.52
CA GLY A 30 8.64 -13.41 0.68
C GLY A 30 8.63 -13.06 -0.83
N ASN A 31 9.58 -13.60 -1.60
CA ASN A 31 9.65 -13.38 -3.06
C ASN A 31 9.57 -11.90 -3.51
N SER A 32 10.17 -10.98 -2.74
CA SER A 32 10.15 -9.53 -3.01
C SER A 32 8.76 -8.87 -2.95
N GLN A 33 7.80 -9.52 -2.30
CA GLN A 33 6.50 -8.92 -2.00
C GLN A 33 6.63 -7.93 -0.83
N LEU A 34 5.61 -7.09 -0.65
CA LEU A 34 5.50 -6.20 0.51
C LEU A 34 4.21 -6.52 1.24
N LYS A 35 4.27 -6.65 2.57
CA LYS A 35 3.09 -6.71 3.43
C LYS A 35 2.88 -5.34 4.06
N ILE A 36 1.64 -4.86 3.99
CA ILE A 36 1.22 -3.57 4.51
C ILE A 36 0.44 -3.83 5.79
N LEU A 37 0.90 -3.24 6.88
CA LEU A 37 0.20 -3.19 8.16
C LEU A 37 -0.50 -1.85 8.23
N THR A 38 -1.79 -1.88 8.51
CA THR A 38 -2.61 -0.68 8.71
C THR A 38 -2.86 -0.45 10.20
N SER A 39 -3.22 0.78 10.56
CA SER A 39 -3.56 1.12 11.96
C SER A 39 -4.94 0.59 12.40
N SER A 40 -5.70 -0.03 11.48
CA SER A 40 -7.00 -0.63 11.77
C SER A 40 -6.83 -1.88 12.64
N LYS A 41 -7.79 -2.14 13.53
CA LYS A 41 -7.82 -3.34 14.39
C LYS A 41 -8.19 -4.62 13.62
N ASP A 42 -8.52 -4.49 12.34
CA ASP A 42 -8.88 -5.61 11.50
C ASP A 42 -7.63 -6.41 11.12
N ASP A 43 -7.69 -7.73 11.30
CA ASP A 43 -6.59 -8.66 11.06
C ASP A 43 -6.41 -8.96 9.54
N VAL A 44 -6.49 -7.91 8.74
CA VAL A 44 -6.48 -7.99 7.28
C VAL A 44 -5.06 -7.90 6.77
N GLU A 45 -4.59 -8.97 6.15
CA GLU A 45 -3.28 -9.01 5.53
C GLU A 45 -3.32 -8.42 4.11
N ILE A 46 -2.74 -7.24 3.93
CA ILE A 46 -2.62 -6.63 2.62
C ILE A 46 -1.23 -6.93 2.04
N ILE A 47 -1.18 -7.76 1.00
CA ILE A 47 0.05 -8.13 0.31
C ILE A 47 0.11 -7.47 -1.07
N ILE A 48 1.19 -6.73 -1.30
CA ILE A 48 1.61 -6.20 -2.60
C ILE A 48 2.51 -7.23 -3.26
N SER A 49 2.12 -7.69 -4.45
CA SER A 49 2.88 -8.64 -5.25
C SER A 49 4.18 -8.04 -5.81
N LYS A 50 5.15 -8.89 -6.16
CA LYS A 50 6.46 -8.48 -6.70
C LYS A 50 6.34 -7.53 -7.91
N ASN A 51 5.41 -7.80 -8.83
CA ASN A 51 5.17 -6.98 -10.02
C ASN A 51 4.59 -5.59 -9.70
N ARG A 52 3.93 -5.44 -8.55
CA ARG A 52 3.32 -4.18 -8.09
C ARG A 52 4.20 -3.45 -7.06
N ALA A 53 5.21 -4.11 -6.51
CA ALA A 53 6.07 -3.55 -5.48
C ALA A 53 6.89 -2.35 -5.96
N THR A 54 7.29 -2.34 -7.24
CA THR A 54 7.98 -1.18 -7.84
C THR A 54 7.04 0.01 -7.95
N ASP A 55 5.85 -0.18 -8.52
CA ASP A 55 4.82 0.86 -8.66
C ASP A 55 4.43 1.41 -7.29
N PHE A 56 4.24 0.54 -6.29
CA PHE A 56 3.92 0.93 -4.93
C PHE A 56 4.98 1.83 -4.31
N LYS A 57 6.27 1.48 -4.49
CA LYS A 57 7.37 2.33 -4.01
C LYS A 57 7.46 3.66 -4.75
N GLN A 58 7.11 3.70 -6.03
CA GLN A 58 7.04 4.95 -6.80
C GLN A 58 5.89 5.83 -6.33
N TRP A 59 4.74 5.23 -6.01
CA TRP A 59 3.58 5.93 -5.48
C TRP A 59 3.83 6.57 -4.11
N LEU A 60 4.69 5.98 -3.28
CA LEU A 60 5.09 6.54 -1.98
C LEU A 60 6.06 7.74 -2.08
N LYS A 61 6.59 8.05 -3.27
CA LYS A 61 7.49 9.20 -3.48
C LYS A 61 6.70 10.47 -3.78
#